data_AF-A0A395TE67-F1
#
_entry.id   AF-A0A395TE67-F1
#
_cell.length_a   1.000
_cell.length_b   1.000
_cell.length_c   1.000
_cell.angle_alpha   90.00
_cell.angle_beta   90.00
_cell.angle_gamma   90.00
#
_symmetry.space_group_name_H-M   'P 1'
#
loop_
_entity.id
_entity.type
_entity.pdbx_description
1 polymer ?
#
loop_
_entity_poly.entity_id
_entity_poly.type
_entity_poly.pdbx_seq_one_letter_code
_entity_poly.pdbx_strand_id
1 'polypeptide(L)'
;MIEVATRTIGGHNLTEEMNLLMDAIEAGEDVKGDAKAGAGKSTLLRAVEKYHVGKRGIYLCYNKSLEHEARTLFKGSNVHIYTFHSYSLSTFDSDVKSSFLRKVNIKPSLKLVLKYAGFNLDNELFDILDINKNWRVLVDICNCFIQTASLAISDIHLTEEAKKLITSKINSKQLRKMRISP
;
A
#
# COMPACT_ATOMS: atom_id res chain seq x y z
N MET A 1 -2.53 -25.36 39.35
CA MET A 1 -2.63 -25.35 37.87
C MET A 1 -3.70 -24.34 37.52
N ILE A 2 -3.41 -23.40 36.64
CA ILE A 2 -4.44 -22.52 36.04
C ILE A 2 -5.16 -23.38 35.02
N GLU A 3 -6.48 -23.52 35.15
CA GLU A 3 -7.28 -24.30 34.21
C GLU A 3 -7.48 -23.45 32.94
N VAL A 4 -6.80 -23.83 31.85
CA VAL A 4 -6.81 -23.08 30.59
C VAL A 4 -8.03 -23.50 29.77
N ALA A 5 -8.89 -22.55 29.42
CA ALA A 5 -10.09 -22.84 28.63
C ALA A 5 -9.70 -23.30 27.21
N THR A 6 -10.30 -24.39 26.74
CA THR A 6 -9.99 -24.94 25.41
C THR A 6 -10.89 -24.29 24.34
N ARG A 7 -10.31 -23.42 23.51
CA ARG A 7 -11.01 -22.73 22.41
C ARG A 7 -10.66 -23.31 21.03
N THR A 8 -11.55 -23.11 20.06
CA THR A 8 -11.43 -23.63 18.70
C THR A 8 -11.73 -22.60 17.61
N ILE A 9 -10.98 -22.66 16.51
CA ILE A 9 -11.23 -21.88 15.28
C ILE A 9 -11.16 -22.80 14.07
N GLY A 10 -12.20 -22.78 13.23
CA GLY A 10 -12.25 -23.61 12.02
C GLY A 10 -12.14 -25.12 12.27
N GLY A 11 -12.54 -25.60 13.45
CA GLY A 11 -12.42 -27.01 13.85
C GLY A 11 -11.04 -27.40 14.43
N HIS A 12 -10.10 -26.47 14.53
CA HIS A 12 -8.79 -26.70 15.14
C HIS A 12 -8.70 -26.08 16.54
N ASN A 13 -8.03 -26.77 17.46
CA ASN A 13 -7.77 -26.27 18.80
C ASN A 13 -6.71 -25.16 18.75
N LEU A 14 -6.94 -24.11 19.54
CA LEU A 14 -5.89 -23.13 19.81
C LEU A 14 -4.80 -23.77 20.68
N THR A 15 -3.56 -23.31 20.52
CA THR A 15 -2.46 -23.72 21.40
C THR A 15 -2.70 -23.20 22.83
N GLU A 16 -2.00 -23.78 23.81
CA GLU A 16 -2.07 -23.33 25.20
C GLU A 16 -1.72 -21.84 25.35
N GLU A 17 -0.66 -21.38 24.67
CA GLU A 17 -0.26 -19.96 24.64
C GLU A 17 -1.36 -19.05 24.08
N MET A 18 -2.06 -19.47 23.03
CA MET A 18 -3.17 -18.71 22.45
C MET A 18 -4.37 -18.66 23.40
N ASN A 19 -4.66 -19.75 24.12
CA ASN A 19 -5.76 -19.77 25.09
C ASN A 19 -5.45 -18.89 26.30
N LEU A 20 -4.21 -18.90 26.81
CA LEU A 20 -3.78 -17.99 27.88
C LEU A 20 -3.90 -16.51 27.46
N LEU A 21 -3.52 -16.18 26.23
CA LEU A 21 -3.70 -14.82 25.72
C LEU A 21 -5.18 -14.44 25.60
N MET A 22 -6.03 -15.38 25.18
CA MET A 22 -7.48 -15.18 25.12
C MET A 22 -8.09 -14.97 26.52
N ASP A 23 -7.63 -15.71 27.53
CA ASP A 23 -8.08 -15.55 28.92
C ASP A 23 -7.76 -14.13 29.43
N ALA A 24 -6.54 -13.63 29.16
CA ALA A 24 -6.15 -12.26 29.51
C ALA A 24 -6.98 -11.19 28.75
N ILE A 25 -7.26 -11.41 27.47
CA ILE A 25 -8.12 -10.52 26.67
C ILE A 25 -9.56 -10.49 27.21
N GLU A 26 -10.10 -11.64 27.59
CA GLU A 26 -11.44 -11.74 28.19
C GLU A 26 -11.51 -11.09 29.58
N ALA A 27 -10.41 -11.13 30.34
CA ALA A 27 -10.25 -10.40 31.59
C ALA A 27 -10.09 -8.87 31.42
N GLY A 28 -9.89 -8.39 30.19
CA GLY A 28 -9.71 -6.97 29.88
C GLY A 28 -8.29 -6.46 30.14
N GLU A 29 -7.30 -7.35 30.14
CA GLU A 29 -5.89 -7.00 30.33
C GLU A 29 -5.22 -6.53 29.03
N ASP A 30 -4.21 -5.68 29.16
CA ASP A 30 -3.37 -5.27 28.04
C ASP A 30 -2.36 -6.37 27.69
N VAL A 31 -2.46 -6.91 26.48
CA VAL A 31 -1.62 -8.03 26.03
C VAL A 31 -0.67 -7.64 24.90
N LYS A 32 0.54 -8.22 24.91
CA LYS A 32 1.49 -8.15 23.81
C LYS A 32 1.90 -9.55 23.39
N GLY A 33 1.68 -9.88 22.11
CA GLY A 33 2.11 -11.14 21.51
C GLY A 33 3.16 -10.94 20.43
N ASP A 34 4.36 -11.47 20.64
CA ASP A 34 5.43 -11.51 19.64
C ASP A 34 5.44 -12.89 18.95
N ALA A 35 5.01 -12.94 17.70
CA ALA A 35 4.88 -14.20 16.96
C ALA A 35 5.61 -14.14 15.62
N LYS A 36 6.29 -15.22 15.24
CA LYS A 36 6.98 -15.36 13.94
C LYS A 36 5.98 -15.53 12.78
N ALA A 37 6.46 -15.40 11.55
CA ALA A 37 5.65 -15.74 10.38
C ALA A 37 5.16 -17.20 10.47
N GLY A 38 3.90 -17.46 10.11
CA GLY A 38 3.30 -18.80 10.20
C GLY A 38 2.84 -19.25 11.59
N ALA A 39 3.14 -18.50 12.66
CA ALA A 39 2.75 -18.87 14.03
C ALA A 39 1.24 -18.63 14.37
N GLY A 40 0.38 -18.44 13.37
CA GLY A 40 -1.06 -18.36 13.59
C GLY A 40 -1.61 -17.05 14.18
N LYS A 41 -0.89 -15.92 14.03
CA LYS A 41 -1.39 -14.58 14.46
C LYS A 41 -2.81 -14.27 13.96
N SER A 42 -3.06 -14.49 12.68
CA SER A 42 -4.39 -14.28 12.07
C SER A 42 -5.45 -15.23 12.65
N THR A 43 -5.07 -16.45 13.01
CA THR A 43 -5.95 -17.43 13.68
C THR A 43 -6.36 -16.95 15.07
N LEU A 44 -5.41 -16.47 15.86
CA LEU A 44 -5.65 -15.90 17.17
C LEU A 44 -6.58 -14.68 17.09
N LEU A 45 -6.36 -13.77 16.13
CA LEU A 45 -7.23 -12.61 15.95
C LEU A 45 -8.68 -12.99 15.59
N ARG A 46 -8.87 -14.07 14.82
CA ARG A 46 -10.21 -14.64 14.58
C ARG A 46 -10.80 -15.27 15.83
N ALA A 47 -9.98 -15.82 16.72
CA ALA A 47 -10.45 -16.27 18.03
C ALA A 47 -10.96 -15.09 18.87
N VAL A 48 -10.23 -13.98 18.92
CA VAL A 48 -10.68 -12.76 19.59
C VAL A 48 -12.04 -12.33 19.05
N GLU A 49 -12.20 -12.29 17.73
CA GLU A 49 -13.49 -11.94 17.11
C GLU A 49 -14.62 -12.92 17.46
N LYS A 50 -14.37 -14.22 17.39
CA LYS A 50 -15.37 -15.27 17.68
C LYS A 50 -15.83 -15.28 19.14
N TYR A 51 -14.91 -15.10 20.08
CA TYR A 51 -15.18 -15.28 21.52
C TYR A 51 -15.50 -13.97 22.22
N HIS A 52 -15.05 -12.82 21.69
CA HIS A 52 -15.32 -11.50 22.26
C HIS A 52 -16.57 -10.85 21.62
N VAL A 53 -17.70 -11.59 21.67
CA VAL A 53 -18.96 -11.25 20.98
C VAL A 53 -19.61 -9.98 21.56
N GLY A 54 -20.26 -9.19 20.70
CA GLY A 54 -21.04 -8.02 21.10
C GLY A 54 -20.22 -6.76 21.37
N LYS A 55 -18.90 -6.83 21.15
CA LYS A 55 -17.98 -5.72 21.33
C LYS A 55 -17.58 -5.13 19.98
N ARG A 56 -17.06 -3.90 19.99
CA ARG A 56 -16.51 -3.25 18.80
C ARG A 56 -14.99 -3.29 18.88
N GLY A 57 -14.35 -3.77 17.82
CA GLY A 57 -12.89 -3.79 17.70
C GLY A 57 -12.38 -2.69 16.78
N ILE A 58 -11.13 -2.26 17.00
CA ILE A 58 -10.35 -1.49 16.02
C ILE A 58 -9.09 -2.29 15.71
N TYR A 59 -8.83 -2.54 14.42
CA TYR A 59 -7.63 -3.18 13.93
C TYR A 59 -6.80 -2.17 13.13
N LEU A 60 -5.59 -1.87 13.61
CA LEU A 60 -4.68 -0.90 13.01
C LEU A 60 -3.55 -1.59 12.24
N CYS A 61 -3.46 -1.28 10.95
CA CYS A 61 -2.43 -1.78 10.04
C CYS A 61 -1.38 -0.72 9.74
N TYR A 62 -0.17 -1.18 9.36
CA TYR A 62 0.87 -0.28 8.87
C TYR A 62 0.58 0.22 7.44
N ASN A 63 0.16 -0.67 6.53
CA ASN A 63 -0.02 -0.35 5.12
C ASN A 63 -1.37 -0.83 4.55
N LYS A 64 -1.70 -0.35 3.35
CA LYS A 64 -2.93 -0.67 2.60
C LYS A 64 -3.06 -2.15 2.22
N SER A 65 -1.94 -2.83 1.97
CA SER A 65 -1.95 -4.26 1.61
C SER A 65 -2.47 -5.11 2.78
N LEU A 66 -1.90 -4.90 3.97
CA LEU A 66 -2.35 -5.54 5.22
C LEU A 66 -3.79 -5.15 5.58
N GLU A 67 -4.18 -3.89 5.33
CA GLU A 67 -5.57 -3.44 5.51
C GLU A 67 -6.53 -4.28 4.65
N HIS A 68 -6.19 -4.54 3.38
CA HIS A 68 -7.03 -5.32 2.47
C HIS A 68 -7.16 -6.79 2.89
N GLU A 69 -6.04 -7.41 3.31
CA GLU A 69 -6.03 -8.76 3.86
C GLU A 69 -6.90 -8.86 5.12
N ALA A 70 -6.73 -7.93 6.07
CA ALA A 70 -7.52 -7.88 7.28
C ALA A 70 -9.02 -7.70 6.99
N ARG A 71 -9.40 -6.87 6.01
CA ARG A 71 -10.81 -6.69 5.60
C ARG A 71 -11.44 -7.98 5.11
N THR A 72 -10.66 -8.82 4.45
CA THR A 72 -11.11 -10.15 4.01
C THR A 72 -11.24 -11.09 5.19
N LEU A 73 -10.28 -11.06 6.12
CA LEU A 73 -10.24 -11.91 7.32
C LEU A 73 -11.43 -11.67 8.27
N PHE A 74 -11.79 -10.41 8.49
CA PHE A 74 -12.80 -9.97 9.45
C PHE A 74 -14.15 -9.63 8.80
N LYS A 75 -14.40 -10.12 7.58
CA LYS A 75 -15.64 -9.82 6.85
C LYS A 75 -16.87 -10.29 7.66
N GLY A 76 -17.80 -9.37 7.91
CA GLY A 76 -19.03 -9.66 8.67
C GLY A 76 -18.89 -9.53 10.18
N SER A 77 -17.72 -9.15 10.68
CA SER A 77 -17.49 -8.88 12.11
C SER A 77 -17.69 -7.39 12.46
N ASN A 78 -17.80 -7.10 13.76
CA ASN A 78 -17.90 -5.75 14.30
C ASN A 78 -16.53 -5.10 14.55
N VAL A 79 -15.58 -5.29 13.62
CA VAL A 79 -14.21 -4.78 13.70
C VAL A 79 -13.98 -3.71 12.64
N HIS A 80 -13.62 -2.51 13.09
CA HIS A 80 -13.21 -1.44 12.19
C HIS A 80 -11.72 -1.55 11.85
N ILE A 81 -11.42 -1.56 10.55
CA ILE A 81 -10.05 -1.75 10.06
C ILE A 81 -9.56 -0.45 9.45
N TYR A 82 -8.39 0.00 9.89
CA TYR A 82 -7.73 1.20 9.39
C TYR A 82 -6.22 0.98 9.25
N THR A 83 -5.58 1.81 8.45
CA THR A 83 -4.14 2.07 8.65
C THR A 83 -3.97 3.12 9.74
N PHE A 84 -2.82 3.19 10.41
CA PHE A 84 -2.54 4.24 11.40
C PHE A 84 -2.83 5.66 10.85
N HIS A 85 -2.40 5.91 9.61
CA HIS A 85 -2.60 7.19 8.94
C HIS A 85 -4.08 7.46 8.63
N SER A 86 -4.81 6.46 8.11
CA SER A 86 -6.23 6.64 7.79
C SER A 86 -7.10 6.78 9.05
N TYR A 87 -6.74 6.09 10.13
CA TYR A 87 -7.39 6.26 11.43
C TYR A 87 -7.15 7.67 11.97
N SER A 88 -5.89 8.12 12.00
CA SER A 88 -5.54 9.47 12.47
C SER A 88 -6.22 10.54 11.63
N LEU A 89 -6.28 10.38 10.30
CA LEU A 89 -7.00 11.32 9.43
C LEU A 89 -8.52 11.33 9.67
N SER A 90 -9.09 10.23 10.17
CA SER A 90 -10.53 10.11 10.44
C SER A 90 -10.99 10.82 11.71
N THR A 91 -10.05 11.16 12.62
CA THR A 91 -10.39 11.86 13.87
C THR A 91 -10.48 13.38 13.70
N PHE A 92 -10.08 13.92 12.55
CA PHE A 92 -10.18 15.35 12.26
C PHE A 92 -11.54 15.72 11.68
N ASP A 93 -11.98 16.96 11.95
CA ASP A 93 -13.17 17.54 11.35
C ASP A 93 -13.10 17.55 9.81
N SER A 94 -14.27 17.52 9.18
CA SER A 94 -14.41 17.45 7.72
C SER A 94 -13.65 18.55 6.98
N ASP A 95 -13.63 19.76 7.54
CA ASP A 95 -13.01 20.93 6.91
C ASP A 95 -11.49 20.87 6.96
N VAL A 96 -10.95 20.43 8.10
CA VAL A 96 -9.52 20.22 8.30
C VAL A 96 -9.04 19.08 7.39
N LYS A 97 -9.76 17.97 7.38
CA LYS A 97 -9.48 16.81 6.51
C LYS A 97 -9.49 17.20 5.04
N SER A 98 -10.51 17.93 4.59
CA SER A 98 -10.63 18.36 3.19
C SER A 98 -9.52 19.32 2.78
N SER A 99 -9.17 20.27 3.67
CA SER A 99 -8.07 21.21 3.44
C SER A 99 -6.71 20.51 3.37
N PHE A 100 -6.47 19.52 4.24
CA PHE A 100 -5.26 18.70 4.21
C PHE A 100 -5.21 17.88 2.92
N LEU A 101 -6.27 17.14 2.59
CA LEU A 101 -6.34 16.33 1.37
C LEU A 101 -6.15 17.16 0.11
N ARG A 102 -6.66 18.39 0.06
CA ARG A 102 -6.41 19.31 -1.06
C ARG A 102 -4.94 19.69 -1.21
N LYS A 103 -4.19 19.78 -0.10
CA LYS A 103 -2.75 20.08 -0.11
C LYS A 103 -1.89 18.87 -0.49
N VAL A 104 -2.28 17.66 -0.07
CA VAL A 104 -1.43 16.47 -0.24
C VAL A 104 -1.83 15.60 -1.44
N ASN A 105 -3.07 15.66 -1.92
CA ASN A 105 -3.54 14.88 -3.07
C ASN A 105 -3.20 15.57 -4.40
N ILE A 106 -1.95 16.00 -4.54
CA ILE A 106 -1.44 16.59 -5.77
C ILE A 106 -1.15 15.45 -6.74
N LYS A 107 -1.99 15.34 -7.78
CA LYS A 107 -1.75 14.37 -8.85
C LYS A 107 -0.61 14.85 -9.75
N PRO A 108 0.34 13.98 -10.12
CA PRO A 108 1.33 14.30 -11.13
C PRO A 108 0.65 14.79 -12.42
N SER A 109 1.19 15.86 -12.98
CA SER A 109 0.75 16.46 -14.24
C SER A 109 1.98 16.84 -15.04
N LEU A 110 1.86 16.99 -16.36
CA LEU A 110 2.98 17.39 -17.20
C LEU A 110 3.67 18.65 -16.67
N LYS A 111 2.91 19.66 -16.25
CA LYS A 111 3.45 20.91 -15.68
C LYS A 111 4.33 20.65 -14.45
N LEU A 112 3.91 19.76 -13.55
CA LEU A 112 4.70 19.41 -12.35
C LEU A 112 5.95 18.62 -12.73
N VAL A 113 5.80 17.67 -13.66
CA VAL A 113 6.93 16.87 -14.16
C VAL A 113 7.99 17.77 -14.78
N LEU A 114 7.63 18.65 -15.73
CA LEU A 114 8.59 19.56 -16.36
C LEU A 114 9.23 20.52 -15.35
N LYS A 115 8.46 20.99 -14.35
CA LYS A 115 8.97 21.92 -13.33
C LYS A 115 10.02 21.28 -12.42
N TYR A 116 9.83 20.02 -12.02
CA TYR A 116 10.65 19.38 -10.97
C TYR A 116 11.63 18.33 -11.49
N ALA A 117 11.44 17.77 -12.69
CA ALA A 117 12.33 16.74 -13.24
C ALA A 117 13.66 17.30 -13.76
N GLY A 118 13.78 18.63 -13.91
CA GLY A 118 15.02 19.27 -14.38
C GLY A 118 15.39 18.86 -15.81
N PHE A 119 14.40 18.58 -16.65
CA PHE A 119 14.65 18.15 -18.03
C PHE A 119 15.30 19.26 -18.85
N ASN A 120 16.29 18.89 -19.65
CA ASN A 120 16.74 19.72 -20.76
C ASN A 120 15.75 19.56 -21.92
N LEU A 121 14.89 20.56 -22.11
CA LEU A 121 13.85 20.54 -23.15
C LEU A 121 14.42 20.61 -24.57
N ASP A 122 15.67 21.07 -24.73
CA ASP A 122 16.37 21.13 -26.02
C ASP A 122 17.04 19.79 -26.39
N ASN A 123 16.80 18.73 -25.61
CA ASN A 123 17.33 17.42 -25.89
C ASN A 123 16.57 16.76 -27.06
N GLU A 124 17.30 16.35 -28.10
CA GLU A 124 16.75 15.67 -29.28
C GLU A 124 15.85 14.46 -28.98
N LEU A 125 16.03 13.81 -27.82
CA LEU A 125 15.15 12.72 -27.37
C LEU A 125 13.72 13.19 -27.12
N PHE A 126 13.50 14.43 -26.67
CA PHE A 126 12.15 14.97 -26.47
C PHE A 126 11.39 15.08 -27.79
N ASP A 127 12.09 15.49 -28.84
CA ASP A 127 11.54 15.60 -30.18
C ASP A 127 11.30 14.23 -30.81
N ILE A 128 12.26 13.32 -30.69
CA ILE A 128 12.14 11.96 -31.23
C ILE A 128 10.97 11.21 -30.57
N LEU A 129 10.84 11.32 -29.26
CA LEU A 129 9.75 10.69 -28.50
C LEU A 129 8.42 11.43 -28.64
N ASP A 130 8.40 12.61 -29.27
CA ASP A 130 7.23 13.47 -29.40
C ASP A 130 6.53 13.63 -28.04
N ILE A 131 7.30 14.03 -27.02
CA ILE A 131 6.85 14.09 -25.62
C ILE A 131 5.65 15.01 -25.46
N ASN A 132 5.50 16.05 -26.28
CA ASN A 132 4.33 16.92 -26.27
C ASN A 132 3.03 16.15 -26.55
N LYS A 133 3.05 15.15 -27.45
CA LYS A 133 1.90 14.26 -27.69
C LYS A 133 1.84 13.09 -26.71
N ASN A 134 2.99 12.56 -26.30
CA ASN A 134 3.10 11.36 -25.47
C ASN A 134 3.32 11.64 -23.98
N TRP A 135 3.04 12.86 -23.51
CA TRP A 135 3.36 13.34 -22.17
C TRP A 135 2.81 12.45 -21.03
N ARG A 136 1.70 11.74 -21.28
CA ARG A 136 1.09 10.81 -20.33
C ARG A 136 2.09 9.75 -19.86
N VAL A 137 2.96 9.29 -20.75
CA VAL A 137 4.01 8.31 -20.43
C VAL A 137 4.91 8.80 -19.29
N LEU A 138 5.29 10.09 -19.29
CA LEU A 138 6.10 10.66 -18.21
C LEU A 138 5.33 10.72 -16.89
N VAL A 139 4.06 11.11 -16.95
CA VAL A 139 3.18 11.16 -15.78
C VAL A 139 2.95 9.76 -15.21
N ASP A 140 2.77 8.75 -16.05
CA ASP A 140 2.56 7.37 -15.64
C ASP A 140 3.81 6.76 -15.00
N ILE A 141 5.01 7.06 -15.53
CA ILE A 141 6.28 6.69 -14.89
C ILE A 141 6.40 7.34 -13.51
N CYS A 142 6.11 8.64 -13.38
CA CYS A 142 6.11 9.33 -12.08
C CYS A 142 5.09 8.73 -11.11
N ASN A 143 3.88 8.41 -11.58
CA ASN A 143 2.87 7.74 -10.76
C ASN A 143 3.35 6.38 -10.28
N CYS A 144 3.95 5.58 -11.16
CA CYS A 144 4.52 4.29 -10.79
C CYS A 144 5.63 4.46 -9.74
N PHE A 145 6.55 5.41 -9.94
CA PHE A 145 7.60 5.73 -8.98
C PHE A 145 7.08 6.17 -7.61
N ILE A 146 6.03 7.01 -7.56
CA ILE A 146 5.43 7.45 -6.29
C ILE A 146 4.76 6.28 -5.54
N GLN A 147 4.32 5.25 -6.27
CA GLN A 147 3.69 4.07 -5.70
C GLN A 147 4.70 3.00 -5.26
N THR A 148 5.97 3.12 -5.65
CA THR A 148 7.04 2.23 -5.20
C THR A 148 7.80 2.86 -4.04
N ALA A 149 8.42 2.02 -3.19
CA ALA A 149 9.34 2.50 -2.15
C ALA A 149 10.75 2.74 -2.72
N SER A 150 10.86 3.08 -4.01
CA SER A 150 12.13 3.20 -4.71
C SER A 150 12.84 4.51 -4.35
N LEU A 151 14.17 4.44 -4.19
CA LEU A 151 15.00 5.64 -3.96
C LEU A 151 15.32 6.39 -5.27
N ALA A 152 15.21 5.71 -6.41
CA ALA A 152 15.48 6.27 -7.74
C ALA A 152 14.62 5.61 -8.82
N ILE A 153 14.42 6.32 -9.93
CA ILE A 153 13.76 5.77 -11.13
C ILE A 153 14.67 4.70 -11.73
N SER A 154 14.03 3.63 -12.21
CA SER A 154 14.66 2.41 -12.75
C SER A 154 13.64 1.66 -13.60
N ASP A 155 14.05 0.54 -14.20
CA ASP A 155 13.26 -0.21 -15.19
C ASP A 155 11.88 -0.67 -14.70
N ILE A 156 11.71 -0.88 -13.39
CA ILE A 156 10.43 -1.28 -12.81
C ILE A 156 9.36 -0.18 -12.93
N HIS A 157 9.78 1.07 -13.12
CA HIS A 157 8.89 2.22 -13.25
C HIS A 157 8.52 2.51 -14.72
N LEU A 158 9.17 1.85 -15.68
CA LEU A 158 8.82 1.97 -17.09
C LEU A 158 7.54 1.20 -17.37
N THR A 159 6.47 1.94 -17.66
CA THR A 159 5.18 1.36 -18.02
C THR A 159 5.23 0.66 -19.39
N GLU A 160 4.29 -0.23 -19.66
CA GLU A 160 4.21 -0.94 -20.94
C GLU A 160 3.98 0.03 -22.11
N GLU A 161 3.23 1.11 -21.88
CA GLU A 161 3.04 2.21 -22.82
C GLU A 161 4.37 2.90 -23.13
N ALA A 162 5.21 3.15 -22.12
CA ALA A 162 6.54 3.72 -22.30
C ALA A 162 7.42 2.81 -23.17
N LYS A 163 7.45 1.51 -22.85
CA LYS A 163 8.22 0.51 -23.59
C LYS A 163 7.76 0.40 -25.04
N LYS A 164 6.44 0.40 -25.29
CA LYS A 164 5.85 0.38 -26.64
C LYS A 164 6.24 1.62 -27.45
N LEU A 165 6.19 2.81 -26.84
CA LEU A 165 6.60 4.06 -27.49
C LEU A 165 8.08 4.00 -27.90
N ILE A 166 8.96 3.65 -26.96
CA ILE A 166 10.40 3.55 -27.22
C ILE A 166 10.67 2.52 -28.32
N THR A 167 10.05 1.35 -28.25
CA THR A 167 10.22 0.28 -29.24
C THR A 167 9.77 0.72 -30.64
N SER A 168 8.64 1.43 -30.74
CA SER A 168 8.15 1.99 -32.02
C SER A 168 9.14 3.01 -32.62
N LYS A 169 9.76 3.83 -31.78
CA LYS A 169 10.76 4.84 -32.18
C LYS A 169 12.12 4.24 -32.53
N ILE A 170 12.48 3.09 -31.94
CA ILE A 170 13.65 2.29 -32.34
C ILE A 170 13.41 1.64 -33.72
N ASN A 171 12.23 1.05 -33.91
CA ASN A 171 11.88 0.32 -35.14
C ASN A 171 11.77 1.25 -36.36
N SER A 172 11.29 2.47 -36.15
CA SER A 172 11.28 3.53 -37.18
C SER A 172 12.67 4.14 -37.47
N LYS A 173 13.74 3.60 -36.87
CA LYS A 173 15.14 4.08 -36.95
C LYS A 173 15.36 5.52 -36.48
N GLN A 174 14.36 6.18 -35.88
CA GLN A 174 14.49 7.55 -35.37
C GLN A 174 15.47 7.61 -34.19
N LEU A 175 15.40 6.66 -33.25
CA LEU A 175 16.36 6.57 -32.14
C LEU A 175 17.71 5.94 -32.54
N ARG A 176 17.78 5.18 -33.63
CA ARG A 176 19.06 4.61 -34.12
C ARG A 176 20.00 5.67 -34.71
N LYS A 177 19.46 6.81 -35.17
CA LYS A 177 20.27 7.94 -35.69
C LYS A 177 21.06 8.68 -34.60
N MET A 178 20.65 8.59 -33.33
CA MET A 178 21.38 9.17 -32.19
C MET A 178 22.59 8.34 -31.72
N ARG A 179 22.81 7.14 -32.28
CA ARG A 179 24.13 6.48 -32.11
C ARG A 179 25.15 7.20 -32.98
N ILE A 180 25.68 8.31 -32.49
CA ILE A 180 26.95 8.86 -32.95
C ILE A 180 28.06 8.22 -32.11
N SER A 181 29.09 7.77 -32.83
CA SER A 181 30.52 7.57 -32.52
C SER A 181 30.99 7.24 -31.09
N PRO A 182 32.04 6.40 -30.97
CA PRO A 182 32.68 6.04 -29.70
C PRO A 182 33.13 7.24 -28.87
#